data_AF-A0A7S1FHY0-F1
#
_entry.id   AF-A0A7S1FHY0-F1
#
_cell.length_a   1.000
_cell.length_b   1.000
_cell.length_c   1.000
_cell.angle_alpha   90.00
_cell.angle_beta   90.00
_cell.angle_gamma   90.00
#
_symmetry.space_group_name_H-M   'P 1'
#
loop_
_entity.id
_entity.type
_entity.pdbx_description
1 polymer ?
#
loop_
_entity_poly.entity_id
_entity_poly.type
_entity_poly.pdbx_seq_one_letter_code
_entity_poly.pdbx_strand_id
1 'polypeptide(L)'
;DLWKTGWSTFVQIPKDVQANSVPELVVTGNVVPYGSDKCAPAFLQNVKLTGSMMDGHEVLVRAGPLDGASPFAVSFDGGDFQPIDAARGFESFSAPAFSLKGMISDDEPGVWGPDAKLNMKFGALMVTVKQHTEGRLADSRSMLDLSMDGLDGVDSVGGWLGVDGSLTAGEAPSECVEAAFIADGAPHTA
;
A
#
# COMPACT_ATOMS: atom_id res chain seq x y z
N ASP A 1 -14.74 -3.05 0.40
CA ASP A 1 -15.20 -3.46 1.74
C ASP A 1 -14.08 -4.29 2.35
N LEU A 2 -13.27 -3.61 3.16
CA LEU A 2 -12.09 -4.11 3.83
C LEU A 2 -12.38 -5.40 4.59
N TRP A 3 -13.50 -5.45 5.30
CA TRP A 3 -13.82 -6.55 6.21
C TRP A 3 -14.26 -7.82 5.47
N LYS A 4 -14.69 -7.69 4.21
CA LYS A 4 -15.07 -8.81 3.35
C LYS A 4 -13.94 -9.31 2.47
N THR A 5 -13.12 -8.41 1.94
CA THR A 5 -12.12 -8.76 0.91
C THR A 5 -10.67 -8.54 1.35
N GLY A 6 -10.46 -7.84 2.46
CA GLY A 6 -9.16 -7.29 2.84
C GLY A 6 -8.75 -6.07 2.02
N TRP A 7 -9.52 -5.65 1.00
CA TRP A 7 -9.14 -4.54 0.13
C TRP A 7 -9.87 -3.25 0.47
N SER A 8 -9.12 -2.16 0.53
CA SER A 8 -9.63 -0.80 0.73
C SER A 8 -8.97 0.20 -0.20
N THR A 9 -9.65 1.30 -0.49
CA THR A 9 -9.13 2.42 -1.28
C THR A 9 -8.39 3.40 -0.38
N PHE A 10 -7.09 3.53 -0.58
CA PHE A 10 -6.25 4.47 0.18
C PHE A 10 -6.18 5.84 -0.48
N VAL A 11 -6.21 5.88 -1.81
CA VAL A 11 -6.16 7.11 -2.60
C VAL A 11 -7.11 6.95 -3.78
N GLN A 12 -7.89 7.99 -4.07
CA GLN A 12 -8.62 8.14 -5.33
C GLN A 12 -8.55 9.60 -5.80
N ILE A 13 -8.16 9.81 -7.06
CA ILE A 13 -8.06 11.13 -7.68
C ILE A 13 -8.83 11.12 -9.01
N PRO A 14 -9.70 12.11 -9.27
CA PRO A 14 -10.31 12.99 -8.26
C PRO A 14 -11.11 12.17 -7.24
N LYS A 15 -11.42 12.73 -6.06
CA LYS A 15 -12.27 12.04 -5.07
C LYS A 15 -13.58 11.57 -5.68
N ASP A 16 -14.29 12.49 -6.33
CA ASP A 16 -15.60 12.22 -6.92
C ASP A 16 -15.45 11.98 -8.42
N VAL A 17 -15.91 10.80 -8.85
CA VAL A 17 -15.81 10.36 -10.26
C VAL A 17 -17.21 10.28 -10.83
N GLN A 18 -17.44 10.90 -11.98
CA GLN A 18 -18.74 10.85 -12.64
C GLN A 18 -19.06 9.42 -13.08
N ALA A 19 -20.35 9.09 -13.14
CA ALA A 19 -20.79 7.79 -13.65
C ALA A 19 -20.21 7.55 -15.05
N ASN A 20 -19.57 6.38 -15.24
CA ASN A 20 -18.90 5.96 -16.49
C ASN A 20 -17.60 6.71 -16.85
N SER A 21 -17.01 7.46 -15.92
CA SER A 21 -15.63 7.96 -16.09
C SER A 21 -14.62 7.09 -15.34
N VAL A 22 -13.37 7.08 -15.83
CA VAL A 22 -12.25 6.39 -15.18
C VAL A 22 -11.53 7.43 -14.30
N PRO A 23 -11.29 7.14 -13.02
CA PRO A 23 -10.47 8.00 -12.17
C PRO A 23 -9.06 8.17 -12.73
N GLU A 24 -8.43 9.30 -12.44
CA GLU A 24 -7.06 9.59 -12.82
C GLU A 24 -6.09 8.61 -12.15
N LEU A 25 -6.27 8.39 -10.86
CA LEU A 25 -5.48 7.45 -10.08
C LEU A 25 -6.31 6.85 -8.95
N VAL A 26 -6.18 5.54 -8.76
CA VAL A 26 -6.72 4.80 -7.64
C VAL A 26 -5.63 3.93 -7.08
N VAL A 27 -5.39 4.05 -5.77
CA VAL A 27 -4.49 3.18 -5.01
C VAL A 27 -5.32 2.41 -4.00
N THR A 28 -5.33 1.08 -4.15
CA THR A 28 -6.00 0.16 -3.24
C THR A 28 -4.96 -0.68 -2.52
N GLY A 29 -5.25 -1.00 -1.26
CA GLY A 29 -4.36 -1.76 -0.40
C GLY A 29 -5.06 -3.01 0.13
N ASN A 30 -4.36 -4.14 0.08
CA ASN A 30 -4.76 -5.35 0.76
C ASN A 30 -4.22 -5.32 2.18
N VAL A 31 -5.13 -5.17 3.14
CA VAL A 31 -4.87 -5.12 4.56
C VAL A 31 -5.04 -6.51 5.16
N VAL A 32 -4.03 -6.95 5.91
CA VAL A 32 -3.96 -8.26 6.55
C VAL A 32 -3.74 -8.06 8.05
N PRO A 33 -4.41 -8.83 8.92
CA PRO A 33 -4.19 -8.73 10.35
C PRO A 33 -2.75 -9.11 10.73
N TYR A 34 -2.18 -8.36 11.65
CA TYR A 34 -0.88 -8.63 12.25
C TYR A 34 -0.94 -9.85 13.19
N GLY A 35 -2.08 -10.09 13.83
CA GLY A 35 -2.30 -11.23 14.71
C GLY A 35 -3.21 -12.29 14.09
N SER A 36 -3.50 -13.32 14.88
CA SER A 36 -4.56 -14.30 14.56
C SER A 36 -5.96 -13.76 14.82
N ASP A 37 -6.08 -12.67 15.60
CA ASP A 37 -7.37 -12.07 15.93
C ASP A 37 -7.91 -11.24 14.77
N LYS A 38 -9.21 -11.38 14.51
CA LYS A 38 -9.90 -10.65 13.44
C LYS A 38 -9.87 -9.12 13.62
N CYS A 39 -9.65 -8.66 14.85
CA CYS A 39 -9.61 -7.25 15.21
C CYS A 39 -8.19 -6.79 15.58
N ALA A 40 -7.17 -7.62 15.31
CA ALA A 40 -5.78 -7.23 15.54
C ALA A 40 -5.42 -5.99 14.72
N PRO A 41 -4.39 -5.21 15.15
CA PRO A 41 -3.73 -4.25 14.27
C PRO A 41 -3.43 -4.90 12.91
N ALA A 42 -3.43 -4.13 11.84
CA ALA A 42 -3.32 -4.66 10.49
C ALA A 42 -2.33 -3.83 9.66
N PHE A 43 -1.82 -4.43 8.59
CA PHE A 43 -0.80 -3.85 7.74
C PHE A 43 -1.09 -4.14 6.27
N LEU A 44 -0.46 -3.40 5.36
CA LEU A 44 -0.59 -3.63 3.93
C LEU A 44 0.33 -4.77 3.48
N GLN A 45 -0.23 -5.80 2.88
CA GLN A 45 0.52 -6.89 2.25
C GLN A 45 0.72 -6.66 0.75
N ASN A 46 -0.29 -6.07 0.10
CA ASN A 46 -0.26 -5.74 -1.31
C ASN A 46 -0.80 -4.34 -1.55
N VAL A 47 -0.29 -3.65 -2.56
CA VAL A 47 -0.79 -2.36 -3.03
C VAL A 47 -1.01 -2.44 -4.53
N LYS A 48 -2.19 -2.03 -4.98
CA LYS A 48 -2.58 -2.03 -6.38
C LYS A 48 -2.89 -0.63 -6.86
N LEU A 49 -2.33 -0.25 -8.00
CA LEU A 49 -2.49 1.05 -8.62
C LEU A 49 -3.12 0.87 -10.00
N THR A 50 -4.12 1.69 -10.28
CA THR A 50 -4.84 1.74 -11.56
C THR A 50 -5.29 3.17 -11.84
N GLY A 51 -5.61 3.53 -13.08
CA GLY A 51 -6.23 4.81 -13.41
C GLY A 51 -5.89 5.28 -14.82
N SER A 52 -6.50 6.38 -15.25
CA SER A 52 -6.23 6.94 -16.58
C SER A 52 -4.83 7.56 -16.69
N MET A 53 -4.22 8.02 -15.59
CA MET A 53 -2.80 8.43 -15.56
C MET A 53 -1.83 7.27 -15.80
N MET A 54 -2.31 6.04 -15.68
CA MET A 54 -1.55 4.83 -15.98
C MET A 54 -1.79 4.35 -17.41
N ASP A 55 -2.52 5.10 -18.25
CA ASP A 55 -2.88 4.72 -19.63
C ASP A 55 -3.55 3.33 -19.72
N GLY A 56 -4.37 3.01 -18.70
CA GLY A 56 -5.06 1.72 -18.61
C GLY A 56 -4.21 0.58 -18.05
N HIS A 57 -2.95 0.82 -17.69
CA HIS A 57 -2.11 -0.17 -17.02
C HIS A 57 -2.49 -0.37 -15.55
N GLU A 58 -2.25 -1.58 -15.04
CA GLU A 58 -2.36 -1.95 -13.64
C GLU A 58 -0.97 -2.33 -13.09
N VAL A 59 -0.66 -1.83 -11.90
CA VAL A 59 0.55 -2.22 -11.15
C VAL A 59 0.13 -2.81 -9.82
N LEU A 60 0.64 -4.01 -9.52
CA LEU A 60 0.45 -4.68 -8.23
C LEU A 60 1.80 -4.88 -7.54
N VAL A 61 1.94 -4.36 -6.33
CA VAL A 61 3.12 -4.48 -5.49
C VAL A 61 2.80 -5.42 -4.35
N ARG A 62 3.71 -6.34 -4.04
CA ARG A 62 3.60 -7.29 -2.92
C ARG A 62 4.79 -7.13 -1.98
N ALA A 63 4.54 -7.11 -0.67
CA ALA A 63 5.59 -7.23 0.34
C ALA A 63 6.15 -8.65 0.42
N GLY A 64 7.43 -8.78 0.72
CA GLY A 64 8.04 -10.07 1.01
C GLY A 64 9.54 -10.01 1.26
N PRO A 65 10.09 -11.01 1.97
CA PRO A 65 11.52 -11.08 2.24
C PRO A 65 12.31 -11.17 0.94
N LEU A 66 13.35 -10.34 0.77
CA LEU A 66 14.10 -10.21 -0.49
C LEU A 66 14.66 -11.54 -1.00
N ASP A 67 15.10 -12.41 -0.09
CA ASP A 67 15.69 -13.72 -0.40
C ASP A 67 14.68 -14.89 -0.30
N GLY A 68 13.38 -14.59 -0.12
CA GLY A 68 12.35 -15.61 0.06
C GLY A 68 11.72 -16.11 -1.25
N ALA A 69 10.89 -17.16 -1.13
CA ALA A 69 10.14 -17.73 -2.26
C ALA A 69 9.03 -16.80 -2.79
N SER A 70 8.66 -15.76 -2.04
CA SER A 70 7.71 -14.73 -2.43
C SER A 70 8.24 -13.38 -1.98
N PRO A 71 9.24 -12.83 -2.69
CA PRO A 71 9.91 -11.61 -2.29
C PRO A 71 9.07 -10.38 -2.60
N PHE A 72 9.55 -9.23 -2.13
CA PHE A 72 9.09 -7.94 -2.62
C PHE A 72 9.15 -7.93 -4.14
N ALA A 73 8.01 -7.73 -4.78
CA ALA A 73 7.89 -7.87 -6.22
C ALA A 73 6.79 -7.00 -6.79
N VAL A 74 6.91 -6.71 -8.08
CA VAL A 74 5.95 -5.93 -8.85
C VAL A 74 5.39 -6.79 -9.98
N SER A 75 4.07 -6.76 -10.16
CA SER A 75 3.36 -7.35 -11.29
C SER A 75 2.73 -6.22 -12.11
N PHE A 76 2.74 -6.40 -13.43
CA PHE A 76 2.17 -5.47 -14.41
C PHE A 76 1.08 -6.15 -15.19
N ASP A 77 -0.09 -5.51 -15.29
CA ASP A 77 -1.24 -5.96 -16.09
C ASP A 77 -1.63 -7.43 -15.82
N GLY A 78 -1.52 -7.86 -14.56
CA GLY A 78 -1.82 -9.23 -14.13
C GLY A 78 -0.76 -10.28 -14.53
N GLY A 79 0.40 -9.85 -15.04
CA GLY A 79 1.54 -10.71 -15.33
C GLY A 79 2.23 -11.26 -14.08
N ASP A 80 3.28 -12.05 -14.29
CA ASP A 80 4.04 -12.64 -13.18
C ASP A 80 4.73 -11.57 -12.32
N PHE A 81 4.85 -11.87 -11.02
CA PHE A 81 5.59 -11.02 -10.09
C PHE A 81 7.08 -11.03 -10.40
N GLN A 82 7.64 -9.84 -10.65
CA GLN A 82 9.05 -9.61 -10.88
C GLN A 82 9.70 -9.05 -9.60
N PRO A 83 10.61 -9.81 -8.97
CA PRO A 83 11.34 -9.34 -7.79
C PRO A 83 12.25 -8.14 -8.11
N ILE A 84 12.51 -7.29 -7.13
CA ILE A 84 13.55 -6.27 -7.24
C ILE A 84 14.92 -6.90 -6.99
N ASP A 85 15.81 -6.82 -7.99
CA ASP A 85 17.20 -7.27 -7.87
C ASP A 85 18.09 -6.15 -7.30
N ALA A 86 18.73 -6.40 -6.16
CA ALA A 86 19.65 -5.45 -5.50
C ALA A 86 20.87 -5.08 -6.35
N ALA A 87 21.34 -5.99 -7.21
CA ALA A 87 22.52 -5.76 -8.05
C ALA A 87 22.23 -4.88 -9.27
N ARG A 88 20.96 -4.79 -9.70
CA ARG A 88 20.55 -4.06 -10.90
C ARG A 88 19.64 -2.86 -10.60
N GLY A 89 19.01 -2.83 -9.42
CA GLY A 89 17.76 -2.08 -9.23
C GLY A 89 16.63 -2.72 -10.04
N PHE A 90 15.38 -2.33 -9.79
CA PHE A 90 14.30 -2.70 -10.72
C PHE A 90 14.52 -1.94 -12.03
N GLU A 91 14.37 -2.64 -13.18
CA GLU A 91 14.37 -2.00 -14.48
C GLU A 91 13.34 -0.88 -14.48
N SER A 92 13.78 0.34 -14.79
CA SER A 92 12.87 1.47 -14.87
C SER A 92 11.86 1.20 -15.98
N PHE A 93 10.64 0.82 -15.63
CA PHE A 93 9.55 0.80 -16.58
C PHE A 93 9.13 2.24 -16.80
N SER A 94 9.27 2.73 -18.02
CA SER A 94 8.82 4.05 -18.42
C SER A 94 7.83 3.90 -19.55
N ALA A 95 6.56 4.18 -19.26
CA ALA A 95 5.56 4.47 -20.28
C ALA A 95 5.54 5.98 -20.53
N PRO A 96 4.94 6.46 -21.63
CA PRO A 96 4.78 7.91 -21.85
C PRO A 96 4.04 8.61 -20.71
N ALA A 97 3.12 7.91 -20.04
CA ALA A 97 2.26 8.48 -18.99
C ALA A 97 2.88 8.39 -17.57
N PHE A 98 3.76 7.41 -17.31
CA PHE A 98 4.31 7.18 -15.97
C PHE A 98 5.66 6.46 -15.99
N SER A 99 6.41 6.63 -14.92
CA SER A 99 7.67 5.90 -14.70
C SER A 99 7.69 5.21 -13.34
N LEU A 100 8.28 4.03 -13.31
CA LEU A 100 8.54 3.27 -12.09
C LEU A 100 10.03 3.13 -11.86
N LYS A 101 10.42 3.19 -10.60
CA LYS A 101 11.77 2.88 -10.16
C LYS A 101 11.72 2.13 -8.85
N GLY A 102 12.13 0.87 -8.88
CA GLY A 102 12.34 0.06 -7.70
C GLY A 102 13.79 0.11 -7.25
N MET A 103 14.01 0.17 -5.95
CA MET A 103 15.33 0.20 -5.33
C MET A 103 15.31 -0.56 -4.01
N ILE A 104 16.46 -1.07 -3.61
CA ILE A 104 16.69 -1.59 -2.27
C ILE A 104 17.56 -0.57 -1.55
N SER A 105 17.10 -0.08 -0.41
CA SER A 105 17.84 0.86 0.42
C SER A 105 17.88 0.39 1.87
N ASP A 106 18.99 0.72 2.53
CA ASP A 106 19.14 0.54 3.97
C ASP A 106 18.97 1.92 4.61
N ASP A 107 17.71 2.33 4.77
CA ASP A 107 17.38 3.67 5.25
C ASP A 107 17.75 3.85 6.74
N GLU A 108 17.80 2.76 7.51
CA GLU A 108 18.20 2.73 8.92
C GLU A 108 19.24 1.62 9.19
N PRO A 109 20.51 1.83 8.75
CA PRO A 109 21.54 0.82 8.86
C PRO A 109 21.74 0.30 10.28
N GLY A 110 21.61 -1.02 10.44
CA GLY A 110 21.81 -1.71 11.72
C GLY A 110 20.62 -1.72 12.67
N VAL A 111 19.50 -1.08 12.30
CA VAL A 111 18.22 -1.17 13.03
C VAL A 111 17.33 -2.22 12.36
N TRP A 112 17.09 -2.06 11.05
CA TRP A 112 16.27 -2.95 10.23
C TRP A 112 17.09 -3.59 9.10
N GLY A 113 16.48 -4.56 8.40
CA GLY A 113 17.07 -5.10 7.17
C GLY A 113 16.93 -4.12 6.00
N PRO A 114 17.64 -4.34 4.88
CA PRO A 114 17.44 -3.53 3.68
C PRO A 114 15.98 -3.63 3.23
N ASP A 115 15.34 -2.49 3.05
CA ASP A 115 13.95 -2.40 2.61
C ASP A 115 13.89 -2.09 1.11
N ALA A 116 13.00 -2.80 0.41
CA ALA A 116 12.67 -2.47 -0.97
C ALA A 116 11.69 -1.30 -1.01
N LYS A 117 11.86 -0.42 -1.98
CA LYS A 117 10.96 0.70 -2.24
C LYS A 117 10.68 0.80 -3.72
N LEU A 118 9.42 1.07 -4.06
CA LEU A 118 8.97 1.41 -5.40
C LEU A 118 8.50 2.86 -5.43
N ASN A 119 9.10 3.66 -6.30
CA ASN A 119 8.65 5.01 -6.64
C ASN A 119 7.92 4.97 -7.98
N MET A 120 6.71 5.48 -8.01
CA MET A 120 5.87 5.64 -9.20
C MET A 120 5.61 7.12 -9.42
N LYS A 121 5.98 7.64 -10.59
CA LYS A 121 5.87 9.07 -10.91
C LYS A 121 4.94 9.32 -12.08
N PHE A 122 4.01 10.26 -11.88
CA PHE A 122 3.00 10.73 -12.82
C PHE A 122 3.10 12.26 -12.93
N GLY A 123 3.99 12.74 -13.81
CA GLY A 123 4.29 14.18 -13.86
C GLY A 123 4.91 14.68 -12.55
N ALA A 124 4.21 15.54 -11.80
CA ALA A 124 4.64 16.06 -10.50
C ALA A 124 4.28 15.12 -9.33
N LEU A 125 3.28 14.28 -9.51
CA LEU A 125 2.75 13.39 -8.49
C LEU A 125 3.65 12.15 -8.35
N MET A 126 3.91 11.75 -7.11
CA MET A 126 4.72 10.57 -6.79
C MET A 126 4.00 9.70 -5.77
N VAL A 127 3.85 8.41 -6.10
CA VAL A 127 3.42 7.38 -5.14
C VAL A 127 4.63 6.56 -4.73
N THR A 128 4.86 6.46 -3.44
CA THR A 128 5.89 5.61 -2.85
C THR A 128 5.23 4.42 -2.17
N VAL A 129 5.64 3.21 -2.56
CA VAL A 129 5.35 1.98 -1.80
C VAL A 129 6.66 1.48 -1.24
N LYS A 130 6.83 1.58 0.08
CA LYS A 130 8.05 1.17 0.78
C LYS A 130 7.77 -0.10 1.59
N GLN A 131 8.66 -1.07 1.54
CA GLN A 131 8.65 -2.19 2.46
C GLN A 131 9.12 -1.72 3.83
N HIS A 132 8.47 -2.20 4.87
CA HIS A 132 8.93 -2.15 6.24
C HIS A 132 9.05 -3.59 6.74
N THR A 133 10.21 -3.96 7.29
CA THR A 133 10.44 -5.32 7.80
C THR A 133 10.66 -5.32 9.31
N GLU A 134 9.76 -5.96 10.05
CA GLU A 134 9.92 -6.22 11.49
C GLU A 134 10.41 -7.64 11.75
N GLY A 135 11.06 -7.85 12.91
CA GLY A 135 11.55 -9.17 13.32
C GLY A 135 12.87 -9.58 12.65
N ARG A 136 13.27 -10.83 12.85
CA ARG A 136 14.51 -11.39 12.25
C ARG A 136 14.31 -12.84 11.82
N LEU A 137 14.96 -13.23 10.73
CA LEU A 137 14.97 -14.60 10.22
C LEU A 137 13.54 -15.17 10.06
N ALA A 138 13.22 -16.27 10.75
CA ALA A 138 11.94 -16.95 10.66
C ALA A 138 10.76 -16.15 11.22
N ASP A 139 11.04 -15.20 12.12
CA ASP A 139 10.02 -14.32 12.71
C ASP A 139 9.90 -12.99 11.96
N SER A 140 10.59 -12.85 10.81
CA SER A 140 10.50 -11.63 10.01
C SER A 140 9.15 -11.48 9.34
N ARG A 141 8.65 -10.25 9.31
CA ARG A 141 7.41 -9.89 8.64
C ARG A 141 7.63 -8.65 7.78
N SER A 142 7.39 -8.82 6.49
CA SER A 142 7.43 -7.73 5.52
C SER A 142 6.05 -7.12 5.35
N MET A 143 5.99 -5.80 5.46
CA MET A 143 4.79 -4.97 5.39
C MET A 143 5.01 -3.86 4.38
N LEU A 144 3.95 -3.23 3.89
CA LEU A 144 4.05 -2.08 2.99
C LEU A 144 3.56 -0.80 3.68
N ASP A 145 4.33 0.26 3.51
CA ASP A 145 3.94 1.63 3.76
C ASP A 145 3.63 2.32 2.43
N LEU A 146 2.56 3.12 2.42
CA LEU A 146 2.12 3.89 1.27
C LEU A 146 2.22 5.38 1.60
N SER A 147 2.94 6.13 0.76
CA SER A 147 2.95 7.59 0.83
C SER A 147 2.76 8.20 -0.55
N MET A 148 2.33 9.46 -0.56
CA MET A 148 2.02 10.19 -1.77
C MET A 148 2.47 11.64 -1.65
N ASP A 149 3.17 12.11 -2.67
CA ASP A 149 3.74 13.45 -2.75
C ASP A 149 3.33 14.13 -4.06
N GLY A 150 3.49 15.45 -4.13
CA GLY A 150 3.22 16.22 -5.36
C GLY A 150 1.73 16.38 -5.65
N LEU A 151 0.91 16.48 -4.61
CA LEU A 151 -0.54 16.72 -4.70
C LEU A 151 -0.90 18.20 -4.95
N ASP A 152 0.09 19.08 -5.11
CA ASP A 152 -0.12 20.49 -5.41
C ASP A 152 -0.91 20.65 -6.71
N GLY A 153 -2.08 21.30 -6.63
CA GLY A 153 -2.96 21.50 -7.77
C GLY A 153 -3.93 20.35 -8.08
N VAL A 154 -3.97 19.31 -7.23
CA VAL A 154 -5.04 18.30 -7.28
C VAL A 154 -6.26 18.82 -6.51
N ASP A 155 -7.40 18.92 -7.17
CA ASP A 155 -8.62 19.51 -6.60
C ASP A 155 -9.18 18.73 -5.40
N SER A 156 -9.13 17.40 -5.44
CA SER A 156 -9.60 16.55 -4.34
C SER A 156 -8.99 15.15 -4.37
N VAL A 157 -8.65 14.64 -3.19
CA VAL A 157 -8.16 13.27 -2.97
C VAL A 157 -9.11 12.55 -2.04
N GLY A 158 -9.67 11.43 -2.49
CA GLY A 158 -10.50 10.53 -1.71
C GLY A 158 -9.72 9.35 -1.12
N GLY A 159 -10.42 8.51 -0.35
CA GLY A 159 -9.83 7.36 0.33
C GLY A 159 -9.16 7.69 1.67
N TRP A 160 -8.45 6.70 2.24
CA TRP A 160 -7.91 6.75 3.60
C TRP A 160 -6.87 7.85 3.83
N LEU A 161 -6.03 8.11 2.83
CA LEU A 161 -5.03 9.18 2.87
C LEU A 161 -5.60 10.51 2.35
N GLY A 162 -6.85 10.52 1.91
CA GLY A 162 -7.58 11.68 1.44
C GLY A 162 -8.62 12.18 2.46
N VAL A 163 -9.61 12.93 1.98
CA VAL A 163 -10.62 13.57 2.83
C VAL A 163 -11.71 12.61 3.34
N ASP A 164 -11.78 11.39 2.81
CA ASP A 164 -12.76 10.38 3.24
C ASP A 164 -12.31 9.64 4.51
N GLY A 165 -11.01 9.59 4.77
CA GLY A 165 -10.46 8.75 5.83
C GLY A 165 -10.92 7.29 5.69
N SER A 166 -11.20 6.64 6.82
CA SER A 166 -11.63 5.25 6.85
C SER A 166 -13.12 5.03 6.51
N LEU A 167 -13.87 6.08 6.13
CA LEU A 167 -15.32 5.96 5.88
C LEU A 167 -15.67 4.96 4.76
N THR A 168 -14.75 4.76 3.81
CA THR A 168 -14.92 3.83 2.68
C THR A 168 -14.40 2.41 2.97
N ALA A 169 -13.91 2.16 4.20
CA ALA A 169 -13.44 0.85 4.64
C ALA A 169 -14.54 -0.22 4.63
N GLY A 170 -15.81 0.18 4.73
CA GLY A 170 -16.92 -0.74 5.00
C GLY A 170 -17.18 -0.90 6.51
N GLU A 171 -18.18 -1.70 6.85
CA GLU A 171 -18.64 -1.85 8.23
C GLU A 171 -17.82 -2.92 8.96
N ALA A 172 -17.25 -2.55 10.10
CA ALA A 172 -16.55 -3.49 10.96
C ALA A 172 -17.53 -4.51 11.57
N PRO A 173 -17.12 -5.79 11.70
CA PRO A 173 -17.87 -6.77 12.47
C PRO A 173 -18.12 -6.26 13.90
N SER A 174 -19.28 -6.60 14.46
CA SER A 174 -19.70 -6.14 15.80
C SER A 174 -18.64 -6.42 16.87
N GLU A 175 -17.98 -7.57 16.79
CA GLU A 175 -16.93 -7.98 17.73
C GLU A 175 -15.69 -7.06 17.71
N CYS A 176 -15.41 -6.38 16.60
CA CYS A 176 -14.29 -5.45 16.48
C CYS A 176 -14.66 -4.03 16.88
N VAL A 177 -15.96 -3.68 16.82
CA VAL A 177 -16.46 -2.39 17.31
C VAL A 177 -16.38 -2.34 18.83
N GLU A 178 -16.77 -3.42 19.52
CA GLU A 178 -16.71 -3.49 20.99
C GLU A 178 -15.26 -3.45 21.52
N ALA A 179 -14.30 -4.04 20.80
CA ALA A 179 -12.89 -4.02 21.16
C ALA A 179 -12.26 -2.62 21.12
N ALA A 180 -12.69 -1.75 20.20
CA ALA A 180 -12.21 -0.37 20.08
C ALA A 180 -12.64 0.50 21.28
N PHE A 181 -13.82 0.25 21.86
CA PHE A 181 -14.31 0.98 23.03
C PHE A 181 -13.62 0.59 24.34
N ILE A 182 -13.01 -0.60 24.42
CA ILE A 182 -12.26 -1.02 25.62
C ILE A 182 -10.87 -0.37 25.65
N ALA A 183 -10.26 -0.11 24.49
CA ALA A 183 -8.94 0.50 24.40
C ALA A 183 -8.93 2.00 24.79
N ASP A 184 -10.06 2.70 24.65
CA ASP A 184 -10.16 4.16 24.82
C ASP A 184 -10.82 4.60 26.16
N GLY A 185 -11.08 3.67 27.09
CA GLY A 185 -12.04 3.98 28.17
C GLY A 185 -12.08 3.12 29.43
N ALA A 186 -11.00 2.45 29.85
CA ALA A 186 -10.96 1.84 31.18
C ALA A 186 -9.69 2.23 31.96
N PRO A 187 -9.79 3.00 33.07
CA PRO A 187 -8.67 3.17 33.96
C PRO A 187 -8.40 1.84 34.66
N HIS A 188 -7.17 1.35 34.59
CA HIS A 188 -6.67 0.38 35.55
C HIS A 188 -6.86 0.95 36.96
N THR A 189 -7.79 0.40 37.72
CA THR A 189 -7.79 0.53 39.18
C THR A 189 -7.33 -0.78 39.79
N ALA A 190 -6.11 -0.71 40.34
CA ALA A 190 -5.51 -1.43 41.47
C ALA A 190 -5.77 -2.93 41.63
#